data_AF-A0A2S7D238-F1
#
_entry.id   AF-A0A2S7D238-F1
#
_cell.length_a   1.000
_cell.length_b   1.000
_cell.length_c   1.000
_cell.angle_alpha   90.00
_cell.angle_beta   90.00
_cell.angle_gamma   90.00
#
_symmetry.space_group_name_H-M   'P 1'
#
loop_
_entity.id
_entity.type
_entity.pdbx_description
1 polymer ?
#
loop_
_entity_poly.entity_id
_entity_poly.type
_entity_poly.pdbx_seq_one_letter_code
_entity_poly.pdbx_strand_id
1 'polypeptide(L)'
;MKGLLLILLCLALPAFAADKKAVDVEASRPFAEQAEQVRVDLRSGDKYAEIGTEDRSRVLSALQRIETALQSRPAPGELTPESKMAVFNDQAMVNALLSKAGEESRMICQRVRAVGSNLSTTQCMTAAERRRLRESNKDELTRMQRQTVQRQPGT
;
A
#
# COMPACT_ATOMS: atom_id res chain seq x y z
N MET A 1 15.17 -23.45 -54.60
CA MET A 1 16.25 -22.92 -53.74
C MET A 1 15.60 -22.13 -52.61
N LYS A 2 16.18 -22.24 -51.42
CA LYS A 2 15.59 -21.96 -50.11
C LYS A 2 15.29 -20.47 -49.92
N GLY A 3 14.04 -20.12 -49.63
CA GLY A 3 13.66 -18.80 -49.11
C GLY A 3 13.30 -18.95 -47.64
N LEU A 4 14.24 -18.58 -46.78
CA LEU A 4 14.25 -18.80 -45.34
C LEU A 4 13.22 -17.92 -44.63
N LEU A 5 12.45 -18.60 -43.77
CA LEU A 5 11.51 -18.12 -42.76
C LEU A 5 12.18 -17.19 -41.74
N LEU A 6 11.53 -16.08 -41.36
CA LEU A 6 11.80 -15.33 -40.12
C LEU A 6 10.54 -14.58 -39.67
N ILE A 7 9.67 -15.29 -38.95
CA ILE A 7 8.56 -14.71 -38.19
C ILE A 7 9.15 -14.14 -36.90
N LEU A 8 9.09 -12.81 -36.76
CA LEU A 8 9.56 -12.07 -35.59
C LEU A 8 8.61 -12.33 -34.40
N LEU A 9 9.05 -13.12 -33.43
CA LEU A 9 8.35 -13.36 -32.17
C LEU A 9 8.65 -12.20 -31.20
N CYS A 10 7.70 -11.29 -31.01
CA CYS A 10 7.76 -10.29 -29.94
C CYS A 10 7.63 -10.98 -28.58
N LEU A 11 8.74 -11.20 -27.90
CA LEU A 11 8.74 -11.54 -26.47
C LEU A 11 8.24 -10.33 -25.68
N ALA A 12 7.00 -10.40 -25.18
CA ALA A 12 6.52 -9.52 -24.13
C ALA A 12 7.23 -9.90 -22.82
N LEU A 13 8.28 -9.15 -22.46
CA LEU A 13 8.87 -9.22 -21.13
C LEU A 13 7.86 -8.65 -20.12
N PRO A 14 7.42 -9.41 -19.11
CA PRO A 14 6.68 -8.82 -18.00
C PRO A 14 7.64 -7.88 -17.26
N ALA A 15 7.32 -6.59 -17.24
CA ALA A 15 7.99 -5.64 -16.35
C ALA A 15 7.56 -5.99 -14.92
N PHE A 16 8.39 -6.79 -14.23
CA PHE A 16 8.27 -6.95 -12.79
C PHE A 16 8.58 -5.59 -12.15
N ALA A 17 7.54 -4.87 -11.74
CA ALA A 17 7.69 -3.72 -10.87
C ALA A 17 8.30 -4.24 -9.56
N ALA A 18 9.59 -4.02 -9.35
CA ALA A 18 10.23 -4.29 -8.08
C ALA A 18 9.54 -3.45 -7.01
N ASP A 19 8.95 -4.10 -6.00
CA ASP A 19 8.42 -3.43 -4.82
C ASP A 19 9.54 -2.61 -4.18
N LYS A 20 9.47 -1.29 -4.34
CA LYS A 20 10.43 -0.38 -3.73
C LYS A 20 10.11 -0.31 -2.24
N LYS A 21 10.95 -0.96 -1.43
CA LYS A 21 10.91 -0.81 0.04
C LYS A 21 10.97 0.67 0.41
N ALA A 22 10.18 1.08 1.40
CA ALA A 22 10.17 2.45 1.86
C ALA A 22 11.46 2.81 2.61
N VAL A 23 12.00 1.86 3.37
CA VAL A 23 13.29 1.97 4.06
C VAL A 23 14.11 0.68 3.93
N ASP A 24 15.41 0.83 3.78
CA ASP A 24 16.38 -0.26 3.78
C ASP A 24 17.73 0.17 4.38
N VAL A 25 18.10 -0.41 5.52
CA VAL A 25 19.36 -0.11 6.22
C VAL A 25 20.60 -0.56 5.45
N GLU A 26 20.46 -1.51 4.53
CA GLU A 26 21.56 -2.00 3.68
C GLU A 26 21.67 -1.25 2.35
N ALA A 27 20.75 -0.32 2.06
CA ALA A 27 20.84 0.49 0.86
C ALA A 27 22.01 1.45 0.91
N SER A 28 22.55 1.81 -0.26
CA SER A 28 23.64 2.79 -0.38
C SER A 28 23.28 4.18 0.13
N ARG A 29 21.97 4.50 0.20
CA ARG A 29 21.48 5.78 0.72
C ARG A 29 21.48 5.76 2.26
N PRO A 30 21.99 6.80 2.93
CA PRO A 30 21.96 6.86 4.40
C PRO A 30 20.55 6.67 4.97
N PHE A 31 20.42 5.83 6.00
CA PHE A 31 19.12 5.54 6.61
C PHE A 31 18.41 6.81 7.12
N ALA A 32 19.16 7.77 7.69
CA ALA A 32 18.61 9.04 8.17
C ALA A 32 17.85 9.81 7.08
N GLU A 33 18.35 9.80 5.85
CA GLU A 33 17.65 10.45 4.72
C GLU A 33 16.38 9.71 4.31
N GLN A 34 16.41 8.37 4.38
CA GLN A 34 15.24 7.54 4.10
C GLN A 34 14.15 7.77 5.16
N ALA A 35 14.54 7.79 6.44
CA ALA A 35 13.65 8.05 7.56
C ALA A 35 13.03 9.45 7.49
N GLU A 36 13.82 10.47 7.13
CA GLU A 36 13.28 11.82 6.94
C GLU A 36 12.29 11.88 5.77
N GLN A 37 12.58 11.22 4.65
CA GLN A 37 11.62 11.15 3.55
C GLN A 37 10.30 10.51 4.00
N VAL A 38 10.36 9.42 4.77
CA VAL A 38 9.15 8.80 5.32
C VAL A 38 8.40 9.75 6.25
N ARG A 39 9.09 10.51 7.11
CA ARG A 39 8.45 11.52 7.97
C ARG A 39 7.75 12.61 7.17
N VAL A 40 8.36 13.06 6.08
CA VAL A 40 7.77 14.03 5.15
C VAL A 40 6.52 13.45 4.49
N ASP A 41 6.60 12.24 3.93
CA ASP A 41 5.50 11.55 3.25
C ASP A 41 4.31 11.32 4.22
N LEU A 42 4.60 10.95 5.49
CA LEU A 42 3.61 10.79 6.55
C LEU A 42 3.00 12.11 7.04
N ARG A 43 3.66 13.24 6.78
CA ARG A 43 3.18 14.58 7.15
C ARG A 43 2.36 15.22 6.03
N SER A 44 2.76 15.03 4.77
CA SER A 44 1.99 15.55 3.63
C SER A 44 0.64 14.86 3.51
N GLY A 45 0.59 13.55 3.81
CA GLY A 45 -0.64 12.76 3.77
C GLY A 45 -1.05 12.32 2.37
N ASP A 46 -0.25 12.59 1.33
CA ASP A 46 -0.62 12.23 -0.04
C ASP A 46 -0.40 10.74 -0.33
N LYS A 47 0.78 10.23 0.04
CA LYS A 47 1.22 8.87 -0.28
C LYS A 47 0.64 7.81 0.64
N TYR A 48 0.41 8.18 1.89
CA TYR A 48 -0.06 7.30 2.96
C TYR A 48 -1.36 7.85 3.59
N ALA A 49 -2.25 8.42 2.77
CA ALA A 49 -3.51 9.02 3.20
C ALA A 49 -4.38 8.12 4.09
N GLU A 50 -4.35 6.80 3.85
CA GLU A 50 -5.15 5.81 4.57
C GLU A 50 -4.42 5.20 5.80
N ILE A 51 -3.23 5.69 6.16
CA ILE A 51 -2.54 5.19 7.36
C ILE A 51 -3.29 5.61 8.63
N GLY A 52 -3.54 4.65 9.53
CA GLY A 52 -4.13 4.92 10.84
C GLY A 52 -3.18 5.68 11.77
N THR A 53 -3.73 6.37 12.77
CA THR A 53 -2.94 7.13 13.77
C THR A 53 -2.01 6.22 14.59
N GLU A 54 -2.48 5.03 14.96
CA GLU A 54 -1.69 4.03 15.67
C GLU A 54 -0.50 3.55 14.83
N ASP A 55 -0.76 3.11 13.60
CA ASP A 55 0.29 2.64 12.68
C ASP A 55 1.28 3.74 12.34
N ARG A 56 0.82 4.99 12.19
CA ARG A 56 1.71 6.16 12.04
C ARG A 56 2.65 6.33 13.23
N SER A 57 2.14 6.23 14.46
CA SER A 57 2.95 6.30 15.68
C SER A 57 3.98 5.15 15.75
N ARG A 58 3.56 3.94 15.39
CA ARG A 58 4.43 2.75 15.34
C ARG A 58 5.57 2.92 14.34
N VAL A 59 5.28 3.43 13.15
CA VAL A 59 6.30 3.73 12.13
C VAL A 59 7.30 4.76 12.65
N LEU A 60 6.83 5.90 13.17
CA LEU A 60 7.70 6.96 13.69
C LEU A 60 8.60 6.45 14.83
N SER A 61 8.04 5.64 15.72
CA SER A 61 8.79 5.03 16.83
C SER A 61 9.85 4.06 16.34
N ALA A 62 9.55 3.24 15.32
CA ALA A 62 10.51 2.30 14.74
C ALA A 62 11.64 3.01 13.98
N LEU A 63 11.34 4.06 13.21
CA LEU A 63 12.36 4.88 12.56
C LEU A 63 13.35 5.45 13.60
N GLN A 64 12.84 5.98 14.71
CA GLN A 64 13.68 6.49 15.80
C GLN A 64 14.57 5.40 16.42
N ARG A 65 14.03 4.20 16.67
CA ARG A 65 14.82 3.09 17.24
C ARG A 65 15.94 2.66 16.31
N ILE A 66 15.66 2.55 15.01
CA ILE A 66 16.68 2.20 14.00
C ILE A 66 17.76 3.28 13.95
N GLU A 67 17.39 4.56 13.92
CA GLU A 67 18.36 5.66 13.95
C GLU A 67 19.26 5.59 15.19
N THR A 68 18.69 5.38 16.39
CA THR A 68 19.47 5.25 17.62
C THR A 68 20.43 4.05 17.58
N ALA A 69 20.00 2.92 17.03
CA ALA A 69 20.87 1.75 16.87
C ALA A 69 22.04 2.03 15.92
N LEU A 70 21.79 2.73 14.81
CA LEU A 70 22.80 3.07 13.81
C LEU A 70 23.70 4.24 14.20
N GLN A 71 23.29 5.11 15.12
CA GLN A 71 24.15 6.18 15.66
C GLN A 71 25.38 5.62 16.39
N SER A 72 25.22 4.49 17.06
CA SER A 72 26.31 3.85 17.81
C SER A 72 27.32 3.18 16.88
N ARG A 73 26.86 2.67 15.74
CA ARG A 73 27.66 1.96 14.73
C ARG A 73 27.05 2.19 13.33
N PRO A 74 27.71 2.99 12.46
CA PRO A 74 27.09 3.47 11.23
C PRO A 74 26.87 2.38 10.17
N ALA A 75 27.56 1.25 10.26
CA ALA A 75 27.33 0.11 9.37
C ALA A 75 26.46 -0.97 10.04
N PRO A 76 25.39 -1.47 9.38
CA PRO A 76 24.58 -2.57 9.91
C PRO A 76 25.38 -3.85 10.21
N GLY A 77 26.51 -4.04 9.53
CA GLY A 77 27.44 -5.15 9.76
C GLY A 77 28.24 -5.05 11.06
N GLU A 78 28.30 -3.87 11.69
CA GLU A 78 29.05 -3.65 12.93
C GLU A 78 28.18 -3.83 14.18
N LEU A 79 26.86 -3.93 14.03
CA LEU A 79 25.90 -4.13 15.12
C LEU A 79 26.08 -5.50 15.79
N THR A 80 25.73 -5.59 17.08
CA THR A 80 25.63 -6.91 17.74
C THR A 80 24.53 -7.74 17.08
N PRO A 81 24.58 -9.08 17.13
CA PRO A 81 23.55 -9.92 16.55
C PRO A 81 22.13 -9.54 17.00
N GLU A 82 21.95 -9.20 18.27
CA GLU A 82 20.68 -8.80 18.87
C GLU A 82 20.20 -7.45 18.32
N SER A 83 21.10 -6.47 18.25
CA SER A 83 20.79 -5.14 17.70
C SER A 83 20.47 -5.22 16.20
N LYS A 84 21.22 -6.04 15.46
CA LYS A 84 20.99 -6.32 14.05
C LYS A 84 19.59 -6.91 13.84
N MET A 85 19.21 -7.92 14.61
CA MET A 85 17.86 -8.51 14.55
C MET A 85 16.77 -7.47 14.85
N ALA A 86 16.94 -6.66 15.89
CA ALA A 86 15.96 -5.63 16.24
C ALA A 86 15.77 -4.61 15.11
N VAL A 87 16.86 -4.16 14.49
CA VAL A 87 16.83 -3.23 13.35
C VAL A 87 16.09 -3.84 12.16
N PHE A 88 16.39 -5.09 11.79
CA PHE A 88 15.69 -5.73 10.66
C PHE A 88 14.22 -5.98 10.93
N ASN A 89 13.85 -6.32 12.16
CA ASN A 89 12.45 -6.45 12.56
C ASN A 89 11.71 -5.12 12.46
N ASP A 90 12.30 -4.03 12.95
CA ASP A 90 11.74 -2.69 12.85
C ASP A 90 11.60 -2.24 11.38
N GLN A 91 12.62 -2.49 10.56
CA GLN A 91 12.57 -2.23 9.11
C GLN A 91 11.44 -3.01 8.43
N ALA A 92 11.31 -4.31 8.72
CA ALA A 92 10.28 -5.16 8.14
C ALA A 92 8.88 -4.66 8.53
N MET A 93 8.69 -4.28 9.80
CA MET A 93 7.44 -3.70 10.29
C MET A 93 7.11 -2.39 9.56
N VAL A 94 8.08 -1.45 9.48
CA VAL A 94 7.88 -0.16 8.79
C VAL A 94 7.49 -0.38 7.34
N ASN A 95 8.22 -1.23 6.62
CA ASN A 95 7.93 -1.52 5.22
C ASN A 95 6.56 -2.17 5.04
N ALA A 96 6.17 -3.12 5.89
CA ALA A 96 4.85 -3.75 5.80
C ALA A 96 3.71 -2.75 6.01
N LEU A 97 3.82 -1.88 7.02
CA LEU A 97 2.81 -0.85 7.30
C LEU A 97 2.70 0.17 6.17
N LEU A 98 3.84 0.66 5.67
CA LEU A 98 3.87 1.65 4.60
C LEU A 98 3.45 1.07 3.25
N SER A 99 3.81 -0.18 2.93
CA SER A 99 3.33 -0.85 1.72
C SER A 99 1.81 -0.98 1.73
N LYS A 100 1.24 -1.46 2.83
CA LYS A 100 -0.23 -1.53 2.99
C LYS A 100 -0.89 -0.16 2.85
N ALA A 101 -0.40 0.84 3.58
CA ALA A 101 -0.97 2.19 3.55
C ALA A 101 -0.87 2.81 2.14
N GLY A 102 0.24 2.60 1.44
CA GLY A 102 0.44 3.10 0.07
C GLY A 102 -0.50 2.44 -0.93
N GLU A 103 -0.68 1.13 -0.82
CA GLU A 103 -1.66 0.41 -1.63
C GLU A 103 -3.09 0.89 -1.39
N GLU A 104 -3.46 1.12 -0.14
CA GLU A 104 -4.79 1.59 0.25
C GLU A 104 -5.06 3.04 -0.19
N SER A 105 -4.02 3.88 -0.18
CA SER A 105 -4.09 5.31 -0.52
C SER A 105 -4.10 5.58 -2.04
N ARG A 106 -3.86 4.57 -2.88
CA ARG A 106 -3.85 4.78 -4.33
C ARG A 106 -5.21 5.28 -4.83
N MET A 107 -5.19 6.29 -5.69
CA MET A 107 -6.39 6.86 -6.28
C MET A 107 -6.91 5.97 -7.41
N ILE A 108 -8.22 5.69 -7.37
CA ILE A 108 -8.93 4.99 -8.43
C ILE A 108 -9.99 5.94 -8.98
N CYS A 109 -9.77 6.40 -10.22
CA CYS A 109 -10.73 7.21 -10.95
C CYS A 109 -11.51 6.35 -11.94
N GLN A 110 -12.83 6.36 -11.85
CA GLN A 110 -13.73 5.66 -12.76
C GLN A 110 -14.72 6.63 -13.38
N ARG A 111 -14.99 6.47 -14.67
CA ARG A 111 -16.08 7.18 -15.35
C ARG A 111 -17.39 6.44 -15.10
N VAL A 112 -18.32 7.09 -14.41
CA VAL A 112 -19.60 6.52 -14.00
C VAL A 112 -20.77 7.26 -14.64
N ARG A 113 -21.91 6.57 -14.76
CA ARG A 113 -23.18 7.14 -15.23
C ARG A 113 -24.24 6.80 -14.18
N ALA A 114 -25.02 7.81 -13.78
CA ALA A 114 -26.15 7.57 -12.89
C ALA A 114 -27.26 6.82 -13.63
N VAL A 115 -27.97 5.93 -12.94
CA VAL A 115 -29.12 5.22 -13.52
C VAL A 115 -30.17 6.25 -13.95
N GLY A 116 -30.63 6.15 -15.19
CA GLY A 116 -31.57 7.11 -15.78
C GLY A 116 -30.93 8.37 -16.38
N SER A 117 -29.59 8.51 -16.37
CA SER A 117 -28.88 9.62 -17.02
C SER A 117 -27.83 9.12 -18.02
N ASN A 118 -27.77 9.76 -19.19
CA ASN A 118 -26.71 9.54 -20.17
C ASN A 118 -25.46 10.38 -19.91
N LEU A 119 -25.51 11.33 -18.97
CA LEU A 119 -24.35 12.16 -18.63
C LEU A 119 -23.36 11.34 -17.79
N SER A 120 -22.09 11.32 -18.23
CA SER A 120 -21.02 10.60 -17.52
C SER A 120 -20.16 11.58 -16.72
N THR A 121 -19.89 11.23 -15.47
CA THR A 121 -19.02 11.98 -14.57
C THR A 121 -17.82 11.13 -14.17
N THR A 122 -16.72 11.78 -13.78
CA THR A 122 -15.54 11.08 -13.24
C THR A 122 -15.63 11.13 -11.73
N GLN A 123 -15.58 9.96 -11.09
CA GLN A 123 -15.49 9.84 -9.65
C GLN A 123 -14.14 9.22 -9.29
N CYS A 124 -13.40 9.89 -8.42
CA CYS A 124 -12.13 9.42 -7.88
C CYS A 124 -12.29 9.17 -6.38
N MET A 125 -11.75 8.05 -5.92
CA MET A 125 -11.74 7.62 -4.52
C MET A 125 -10.49 6.80 -4.25
N THR A 126 -10.08 6.66 -2.98
CA THR A 126 -8.96 5.78 -2.62
C THR A 126 -9.35 4.31 -2.80
N ALA A 127 -8.36 3.42 -2.91
CA ALA A 127 -8.64 1.98 -2.99
C ALA A 127 -9.31 1.45 -1.72
N ALA A 128 -8.94 1.99 -0.55
CA ALA A 128 -9.60 1.68 0.72
C ALA A 128 -11.04 2.19 0.76
N GLU A 129 -11.29 3.43 0.35
CA GLU A 129 -12.65 3.99 0.29
C GLU A 129 -13.54 3.17 -0.65
N ARG A 130 -13.03 2.80 -1.84
CA ARG A 130 -13.75 1.93 -2.77
C ARG A 130 -14.10 0.58 -2.15
N ARG A 131 -13.21 0.01 -1.33
CA ARG A 131 -13.45 -1.24 -0.62
C ARG A 131 -14.56 -1.07 0.42
N ARG A 132 -14.47 -0.04 1.27
CA ARG A 132 -15.48 0.28 2.29
C ARG A 132 -16.86 0.50 1.67
N LEU A 133 -16.92 1.22 0.53
CA LEU A 133 -18.16 1.44 -0.22
C LEU A 133 -18.75 0.12 -0.75
N ARG A 134 -17.91 -0.78 -1.27
CA ARG A 134 -18.39 -2.10 -1.74
C ARG A 134 -18.89 -2.99 -0.62
N GLU A 135 -18.21 -2.99 0.53
CA GLU A 135 -18.59 -3.79 1.70
C GLU A 135 -19.91 -3.28 2.29
N SER A 136 -20.03 -1.97 2.54
CA SER A 136 -21.27 -1.35 3.04
C SER A 136 -22.48 -1.60 2.13
N ASN A 137 -22.33 -1.48 0.80
CA ASN A 137 -23.40 -1.79 -0.15
C ASN A 137 -23.83 -3.27 -0.10
N LYS A 138 -22.89 -4.20 0.08
CA LYS A 138 -23.22 -5.63 0.22
C LYS A 138 -23.97 -5.93 1.51
N ASP A 139 -23.55 -5.31 2.60
CA ASP A 139 -24.18 -5.48 3.91
C ASP A 139 -25.61 -4.94 3.90
N GLU A 140 -25.83 -3.78 3.26
CA GLU A 140 -27.16 -3.20 3.08
C GLU A 140 -28.09 -4.10 2.25
N LEU A 141 -27.62 -4.60 1.10
CA LEU A 141 -28.39 -5.54 0.27
C LEU A 141 -28.75 -6.81 1.05
N THR A 142 -27.79 -7.37 1.79
CA THR A 142 -28.01 -8.56 2.63
C THR A 142 -29.05 -8.28 3.72
N ARG A 143 -28.99 -7.10 4.36
CA ARG A 143 -29.96 -6.67 5.36
C ARG A 143 -31.36 -6.53 4.76
N MET A 144 -31.49 -5.90 3.59
CA MET A 144 -32.77 -5.75 2.89
C MET A 144 -33.38 -7.10 2.54
N GLN A 145 -32.58 -8.04 2.02
CA GLN A 145 -33.03 -9.40 1.70
C GLN A 145 -33.56 -10.14 2.93
N ARG A 146 -32.85 -10.07 4.07
CA ARG A 146 -33.31 -10.68 5.33
C ARG A 146 -34.64 -10.07 5.81
N GLN A 147 -34.80 -8.76 5.67
CA GLN A 147 -36.03 -8.07 6.04
C GLN A 147 -37.21 -8.44 5.13
N THR A 148 -36.99 -8.61 3.82
CA THR A 148 -38.04 -9.05 2.90
C THR A 148 -38.51 -10.48 3.20
N VAL A 149 -37.59 -11.39 3.54
CA VAL A 149 -37.94 -12.78 3.93
C VAL A 149 -38.75 -12.79 5.23
N GLN A 150 -38.38 -11.98 6.23
CA GLN A 150 -39.10 -11.88 7.51
C GLN A 150 -40.51 -11.28 7.36
N ARG A 151 -40.75 -10.44 6.33
CA ARG A 151 -42.05 -9.82 6.05
C ARG A 151 -42.99 -10.69 5.22
N GLN A 152 -42.54 -11.81 4.67
CA GLN A 152 -43.39 -12.82 4.05
C GLN A 152 -43.58 -14.00 5.04
N PRO A 153 -44.50 -13.91 6.03
CA PRO A 153 -44.98 -15.12 6.67
C PRO A 153 -45.66 -15.96 5.58
N GLY A 154 -45.35 -17.25 5.55
CA GLY A 154 -45.73 -18.17 4.49
C GLY A 154 -47.21 -18.08 4.07
N THR A 155 -47.42 -18.19 2.76
CA THR A 155 -48.68 -18.71 2.21
C THR A 155 -48.89 -20.16 2.63
#